data_AF-A0A1G9IKS6-F1
#
_entry.id   AF-A0A1G9IKS6-F1
#
_cell.length_a   1.000
_cell.length_b   1.000
_cell.length_c   1.000
_cell.angle_alpha   90.00
_cell.angle_beta   90.00
_cell.angle_gamma   90.00
#
_symmetry.space_group_name_H-M   'P 1'
#
loop_
_entity.id
_entity.type
_entity.pdbx_description
1 polymer ?
#
loop_
_entity_poly.entity_id
_entity_poly.type
_entity_poly.pdbx_seq_one_letter_code
_entity_poly.pdbx_strand_id
1 'polypeptide(L)'
;MDINDQISIEELLQTWVNLSYKMFIGREKNKEDIETRRQIIDRLRVKGIENIMISGMDDASYTLTYKHQGNKVTKKIMIEK
;
A
#
# COMPACT_ATOMS: atom_id res chain seq x y z
N MET A 1 7.52 -13.87 3.52
CA MET A 1 7.21 -13.65 2.09
C MET A 1 8.32 -12.77 1.54
N ASP A 2 9.19 -13.27 0.67
CA ASP A 2 10.29 -12.48 0.11
C ASP A 2 9.78 -11.51 -0.96
N ILE A 3 9.72 -10.22 -0.61
CA ILE A 3 9.34 -9.13 -1.52
C ILE A 3 10.56 -8.80 -2.39
N ASN A 4 10.61 -9.42 -3.58
CA ASN A 4 11.66 -9.27 -4.58
C ASN A 4 11.68 -7.84 -5.18
N ASP A 5 12.86 -7.35 -5.56
CA ASP A 5 13.06 -6.02 -6.15
C ASP A 5 12.34 -5.78 -7.49
N GLN A 6 11.97 -6.87 -8.16
CA GLN A 6 11.26 -6.88 -9.43
C GLN A 6 9.78 -6.48 -9.32
N ILE A 7 9.22 -6.45 -8.11
CA ILE A 7 7.80 -6.09 -7.93
C ILE A 7 7.58 -4.64 -8.38
N SER A 8 6.53 -4.45 -9.17
CA SER A 8 6.17 -3.14 -9.70
C SER A 8 5.69 -2.19 -8.60
N ILE A 9 5.74 -0.88 -8.85
CA ILE A 9 5.18 0.13 -7.92
C ILE A 9 3.69 -0.16 -7.70
N GLU A 10 2.96 -0.55 -8.74
CA GLU A 10 1.52 -0.81 -8.67
C GLU A 10 1.19 -2.02 -7.80
N GLU A 11 1.93 -3.12 -7.93
CA GLU A 11 1.78 -4.29 -7.07
C GLU A 11 2.15 -3.99 -5.61
N LEU A 12 3.21 -3.21 -5.36
CA LEU A 12 3.58 -2.79 -4.00
C LEU A 12 2.48 -1.94 -3.36
N LEU A 13 1.91 -0.99 -4.12
CA LEU A 13 0.80 -0.16 -3.64
C LEU A 13 -0.46 -0.99 -3.38
N GLN A 14 -0.80 -1.92 -4.27
CA GLN A 14 -1.93 -2.85 -4.08
C GLN A 14 -1.73 -3.68 -2.80
N THR A 15 -0.56 -4.28 -2.63
CA THR A 15 -0.23 -5.12 -1.47
C THR A 15 -0.30 -4.31 -0.18
N TRP A 16 0.25 -3.09 -0.17
CA TRP A 16 0.22 -2.20 1.00
C TRP A 16 -1.22 -1.89 1.43
N VAL A 17 -2.12 -1.74 0.46
CA VAL A 17 -3.51 -1.42 0.78
C VAL A 17 -4.27 -2.66 1.21
N ASN A 18 -4.11 -3.79 0.53
CA ASN A 18 -4.75 -5.05 0.95
C ASN A 18 -4.37 -5.38 2.40
N LEU A 19 -3.10 -5.20 2.77
CA LEU A 19 -2.64 -5.32 4.17
C LEU A 19 -3.30 -4.28 5.08
N SER A 20 -3.33 -3.01 4.68
CA SER A 20 -3.97 -1.96 5.47
C SER A 20 -5.46 -2.27 5.70
N TYR A 21 -6.20 -2.68 4.67
CA TYR A 21 -7.60 -3.08 4.76
C TYR A 21 -7.78 -4.25 5.72
N LYS A 22 -6.98 -5.32 5.60
CA LYS A 22 -7.01 -6.46 6.53
C LYS A 22 -6.77 -6.02 7.98
N MET A 23 -5.80 -5.12 8.21
CA MET A 23 -5.47 -4.62 9.55
C MET A 23 -6.54 -3.68 10.14
N PHE A 24 -7.26 -2.92 9.30
CA PHE A 24 -8.30 -1.97 9.72
C PHE A 24 -9.67 -2.63 9.89
N ILE A 25 -10.13 -3.39 8.90
CA ILE A 25 -11.45 -4.02 8.88
C ILE A 25 -11.42 -5.39 9.56
N GLY A 26 -10.45 -6.24 9.19
CA GLY A 26 -10.32 -7.60 9.74
C GLY A 26 -9.92 -7.63 11.22
N ARG A 27 -9.43 -6.50 11.76
CA ARG A 27 -8.87 -6.37 13.12
C ARG A 27 -7.75 -7.38 13.45
N GLU A 28 -7.25 -8.10 12.46
CA GLU A 28 -6.06 -8.94 12.59
C GLU A 28 -4.82 -8.06 12.50
N LYS A 29 -4.09 -7.97 13.60
CA LYS A 29 -2.78 -7.32 13.67
C LYS A 29 -1.79 -8.34 14.20
N ASN A 30 -1.25 -9.17 13.32
CA ASN A 30 -0.11 -10.00 13.68
C ASN A 30 1.20 -9.22 13.44
N LYS A 31 2.30 -9.66 14.08
CA LYS A 31 3.60 -8.99 13.93
C LYS A 31 4.15 -9.06 12.50
N GLU A 32 3.81 -10.13 11.78
CA GLU A 32 4.21 -10.37 10.40
C GLU A 32 3.62 -9.32 9.43
N ASP A 33 2.35 -8.96 9.58
CA ASP A 33 1.65 -7.98 8.76
C ASP A 33 2.27 -6.58 8.97
N ILE A 34 2.69 -6.26 10.20
CA ILE A 34 3.39 -5.01 10.51
C ILE A 34 4.76 -4.96 9.84
N GLU A 35 5.53 -6.05 9.92
CA GLU A 35 6.85 -6.14 9.29
C GLU A 35 6.76 -6.08 7.77
N THR A 36 5.86 -6.86 7.17
CA THR A 36 5.58 -6.86 5.73
C THR A 36 5.20 -5.46 5.26
N ARG A 37 4.33 -4.76 6.01
CA ARG A 37 3.95 -3.38 5.69
C ARG A 37 5.14 -2.42 5.70
N ARG A 38 6.08 -2.58 6.66
CA ARG A 38 7.31 -1.77 6.70
C ARG A 38 8.20 -2.04 5.49
N GLN A 39 8.43 -3.31 5.15
CA GLN A 39 9.22 -3.70 3.99
C GLN A 39 8.66 -3.10 2.70
N ILE A 40 7.33 -3.13 2.51
CA ILE A 40 6.68 -2.52 1.35
C ILE A 40 6.92 -1.00 1.30
N ILE A 41 6.79 -0.30 2.42
CA ILE A 41 7.05 1.15 2.48
C ILE A 41 8.50 1.46 2.10
N ASP A 42 9.47 0.67 2.60
CA ASP A 42 10.88 0.89 2.28
C ASP A 42 11.16 0.65 0.79
N ARG A 43 10.56 -0.39 0.18
CA ARG A 43 10.66 -0.61 -1.27
C ARG A 43 10.03 0.51 -2.09
N LEU A 44 8.86 1.01 -1.66
CA LEU A 44 8.20 2.15 -2.29
C LEU A 44 9.09 3.41 -2.23
N ARG A 45 9.74 3.67 -1.09
CA ARG A 45 10.69 4.77 -0.93
C ARG A 45 11.90 4.65 -1.86
N VAL A 46 12.50 3.47 -1.97
CA VAL A 46 13.61 3.21 -2.93
C VAL A 46 13.18 3.51 -4.37
N LYS A 47 11.90 3.28 -4.71
CA LYS A 47 11.31 3.61 -6.01
C LYS A 47 10.81 5.06 -6.13
N GLY A 48 11.13 5.93 -5.16
CA GLY A 48 10.80 7.36 -5.19
C GLY A 48 9.36 7.70 -4.82
N ILE A 49 8.66 6.79 -4.12
CA ILE A 49 7.30 6.99 -3.62
C ILE A 49 7.33 7.42 -2.16
N GLU A 50 6.64 8.52 -1.86
CA GLU A 50 6.62 9.14 -0.54
C GLU A 50 5.20 9.59 -0.15
N ASN A 51 4.98 9.90 1.14
CA ASN A 51 3.74 10.50 1.65
C ASN A 51 2.46 9.72 1.24
N ILE A 52 2.52 8.39 1.35
CA ILE A 52 1.41 7.50 0.97
C ILE A 52 0.27 7.66 1.98
N MET A 53 -0.93 7.89 1.48
CA MET A 53 -2.16 8.07 2.26
C MET A 53 -3.30 7.30 1.60
N ILE A 54 -4.07 6.55 2.41
CA ILE A 54 -5.35 5.98 2.00
C ILE A 54 -6.46 6.89 2.48
N SER A 55 -7.42 7.17 1.61
CA SER A 55 -8.61 7.97 1.89
C SER A 55 -9.82 7.37 1.17
N GLY A 56 -11.04 7.74 1.60
CA GLY A 56 -12.27 7.29 0.95
C GLY A 56 -12.35 5.76 0.81
N MET A 57 -12.01 5.04 1.88
CA MET A 57 -12.12 3.58 1.92
C MET A 57 -13.60 3.21 2.02
N ASP A 58 -14.13 2.59 0.97
CA ASP A 58 -15.46 1.98 0.91
C ASP A 58 -15.32 0.46 0.69
N ASP A 59 -16.44 -0.27 0.66
CA ASP A 59 -16.44 -1.74 0.51
C ASP A 59 -15.95 -2.25 -0.87
N ALA A 60 -15.70 -1.36 -1.82
CA ALA A 60 -15.34 -1.69 -3.21
C ALA A 60 -13.99 -1.12 -3.64
N SER A 61 -13.52 -0.06 -2.98
CA SER A 61 -12.41 0.75 -3.45
C SER A 61 -11.82 1.63 -2.36
N TYR A 62 -10.65 2.17 -2.66
CA TYR A 62 -10.03 3.20 -1.86
C TYR A 62 -9.30 4.19 -2.76
N THR A 63 -9.11 5.39 -2.26
CA THR A 63 -8.32 6.43 -2.92
C THR A 63 -6.94 6.48 -2.31
N LEU A 64 -5.94 6.14 -3.11
CA LEU A 64 -4.53 6.20 -2.75
C LEU A 64 -3.94 7.52 -3.23
N THR A 65 -3.37 8.29 -2.32
CA THR A 65 -2.62 9.50 -2.62
C THR A 65 -1.17 9.32 -2.21
N TYR A 66 -0.23 9.64 -3.09
CA TYR A 66 1.20 9.57 -2.80
C TYR A 66 1.95 10.63 -3.60
N LYS A 67 3.21 10.90 -3.24
CA LYS A 67 4.14 11.65 -4.09
C LYS A 67 5.04 10.69 -4.83
N HIS A 68 5.23 10.90 -6.12
CA HIS A 68 6.21 10.21 -6.94
C HIS A 68 7.15 11.24 -7.55
N GLN A 69 8.42 11.21 -7.17
CA GLN A 69 9.44 12.16 -7.64
C GLN A 69 8.99 13.63 -7.50
N GLY A 70 8.39 13.98 -6.35
CA GLY A 70 7.87 15.31 -6.05
C GLY A 70 6.45 15.62 -6.56
N ASN A 71 5.92 14.84 -7.50
CA ASN A 71 4.58 15.04 -8.05
C ASN A 71 3.52 14.31 -7.23
N LYS A 72 2.44 15.00 -6.86
CA LYS A 72 1.30 14.37 -6.20
C LYS A 72 0.52 13.52 -7.20
N VAL A 73 0.36 12.25 -6.88
CA VAL A 73 -0.45 11.28 -7.62
C VAL A 73 -1.63 10.87 -6.74
N THR A 74 -2.82 10.85 -7.33
CA THR A 74 -4.03 10.33 -6.70
C THR A 74 -4.63 9.30 -7.64
N LYS A 75 -4.79 8.06 -7.16
CA LYS A 75 -5.39 6.96 -7.90
C LYS A 75 -6.51 6.34 -7.08
N LYS A 76 -7.62 6.03 -7.73
CA LYS A 76 -8.64 5.14 -7.17
C LYS A 76 -8.23 3.71 -7.51
N ILE A 77 -8.19 2.85 -6.50
CA ILE A 77 -7.85 1.44 -6.67
C ILE A 77 -9.00 0.60 -6.12
N MET A 78 -9.32 -0.47 -6.83
CA MET A 78 -10.38 -1.39 -6.45
C MET A 78 -9.85 -2.38 -5.41
N ILE A 79 -10.67 -2.71 -4.42
CA ILE A 79 -10.35 -3.78 -3.46
C ILE A 79 -10.62 -5.10 -4.16
N GLU A 80 -9.57 -5.88 -4.40
CA GLU A 80 -9.72 -7.28 -4.84
C GLU A 80 -10.15 -8.10 -3.62
N LYS A 81 -11.31 -8.76 -3.71
CA LYS A 81 -11.88 -9.62 -2.67
C LYS A 81 -11.42 -11.06 -2.84
#